data_AF-A0A3D1CIL4-F1
#
_entry.id   AF-A0A3D1CIL4-F1
#
_cell.length_a   1.000
_cell.length_b   1.000
_cell.length_c   1.000
_cell.angle_alpha   90.00
_cell.angle_beta   90.00
_cell.angle_gamma   90.00
#
_symmetry.space_group_name_H-M   'P 1'
#
loop_
_entity.id
_entity.type
_entity.pdbx_description
1 polymer ?
#
loop_
_entity_poly.entity_id
_entity_poly.type
_entity_poly.pdbx_seq_one_letter_code
_entity_poly.pdbx_strand_id
1 'polypeptide(L)'
;MPVILQKLIATGLRKPEAEILFRGNGTLVRGPSDTGKSYIRDCLWYLLGGEKVPKEIPESKGYTNLYLQLETSENDIYTIKHSLLGGVAEIFNG
;
A
#
# COMPACT_ATOMS: atom_id res chain seq x y z
N MET A 1 -3.31 -20.30 -6.75
CA MET A 1 -3.41 -19.88 -5.34
C MET A 1 -3.79 -18.41 -5.31
N PRO A 2 -4.97 -18.05 -4.77
CA PRO A 2 -5.34 -16.64 -4.61
C PRO A 2 -4.52 -16.00 -3.48
N VAL A 3 -4.29 -14.69 -3.60
CA VAL A 3 -3.73 -13.86 -2.54
C VAL A 3 -4.78 -12.82 -2.17
N ILE A 4 -5.01 -12.62 -0.88
CA ILE A 4 -6.00 -11.68 -0.35
C ILE A 4 -5.24 -10.46 0.18
N LEU A 5 -5.64 -9.25 -0.26
CA LEU A 5 -5.11 -8.02 0.32
C LEU A 5 -5.76 -7.80 1.68
N GLN A 6 -4.97 -7.55 2.73
CA GLN A 6 -5.47 -7.29 4.08
C GLN A 6 -5.43 -5.80 4.41
N LYS A 7 -4.27 -5.15 4.21
CA LYS A 7 -4.06 -3.76 4.61
C LYS A 7 -3.02 -3.07 3.74
N LEU A 8 -3.26 -1.80 3.39
CA LEU A 8 -2.28 -0.87 2.81
C LEU A 8 -2.01 0.25 3.82
N ILE A 9 -0.74 0.51 4.12
CA ILE A 9 -0.31 1.55 5.07
C ILE A 9 0.68 2.49 4.41
N ALA A 10 0.59 3.78 4.71
CA ALA A 10 1.68 4.72 4.54
C ALA A 10 2.15 5.23 5.90
N THR A 11 3.46 5.28 6.12
CA THR A 11 4.07 5.82 7.35
C THR A 11 5.13 6.86 7.02
N GLY A 12 5.39 7.76 7.96
CA GLY A 12 6.37 8.81 7.83
C GLY A 12 6.70 9.42 9.19
N LEU A 13 7.91 9.96 9.34
CA LEU A 13 8.33 10.56 10.60
C LEU A 13 7.39 11.71 10.99
N ARG A 14 6.80 11.63 12.19
CA ARG A 14 5.82 12.61 12.73
C ARG A 14 4.54 12.75 11.88
N LYS A 15 4.20 11.76 11.05
CA LYS A 15 2.89 11.65 10.40
C LYS A 15 2.09 10.54 11.07
N PRO A 16 0.78 10.73 11.29
CA PRO A 16 -0.09 9.62 11.66
C PRO A 16 -0.07 8.59 10.52
N GLU A 17 -0.28 7.32 10.85
CA GLU A 17 -0.41 6.30 9.81
C GLU A 17 -1.65 6.56 8.96
N ALA A 18 -1.51 6.48 7.64
CA ALA A 18 -2.64 6.40 6.72
C ALA A 18 -2.89 4.94 6.39
N GLU A 19 -4.13 4.49 6.52
CA GLU A 19 -4.49 3.07 6.42
C GLU A 19 -5.69 2.87 5.49
N ILE A 20 -5.63 1.78 4.71
CA ILE A 20 -6.78 1.17 4.06
C ILE A 20 -6.87 -0.28 4.53
N LEU A 21 -7.98 -0.62 5.19
CA LEU A 21 -8.35 -1.99 5.53
C LEU A 21 -9.19 -2.58 4.41
N PHE A 22 -8.68 -3.63 3.77
CA PHE A 22 -9.42 -4.38 2.75
C PHE A 22 -10.31 -5.40 3.46
N ARG A 23 -11.63 -5.31 3.25
CA ARG A 23 -12.60 -6.19 3.94
C ARG A 23 -13.05 -7.32 3.03
N GLY A 24 -12.36 -8.46 3.09
CA GLY A 24 -12.76 -9.71 2.44
C GLY A 24 -12.86 -9.64 0.91
N ASN A 25 -13.87 -10.29 0.32
CA ASN A 25 -13.95 -10.62 -1.12
C ASN A 25 -14.14 -9.43 -2.07
N GLY A 26 -14.17 -8.18 -1.58
CA GLY A 26 -14.22 -7.00 -2.43
C GLY A 26 -14.25 -5.68 -1.65
N THR A 27 -13.30 -4.79 -1.94
CA THR A 27 -13.26 -3.43 -1.38
C THR A 27 -13.43 -2.40 -2.49
N LEU A 28 -14.43 -1.52 -2.37
CA LEU A 28 -14.68 -0.44 -3.32
C LEU A 28 -14.18 0.91 -2.76
N VAL A 29 -13.15 1.47 -3.38
CA VAL A 29 -12.69 2.84 -3.10
C VAL A 29 -13.41 3.81 -4.03
N ARG A 30 -14.28 4.67 -3.47
CA ARG A 30 -15.09 5.64 -4.21
C ARG A 30 -14.93 7.06 -3.69
N GLY A 31 -15.14 8.04 -4.56
CA GLY A 31 -15.07 9.46 -4.24
C GLY A 31 -15.02 10.34 -5.49
N PRO A 32 -15.22 11.66 -5.37
CA PRO A 32 -15.11 12.62 -6.46
C PRO A 32 -13.80 12.50 -7.24
N SER A 33 -13.73 12.99 -8.48
CA SER A 33 -12.47 13.04 -9.22
C SER A 33 -11.37 13.77 -8.44
N ASP A 34 -10.11 13.37 -8.66
CA ASP A 34 -8.92 14.00 -8.07
C ASP A 34 -8.76 13.89 -6.53
N THR A 35 -9.47 12.95 -5.89
CA THR A 35 -9.36 12.71 -4.44
C THR A 35 -8.38 11.60 -4.05
N GLY A 36 -7.32 11.36 -4.82
CA GLY A 36 -6.28 10.36 -4.48
C GLY A 36 -6.59 8.89 -4.78
N LYS A 37 -7.71 8.56 -5.45
CA LYS A 37 -8.03 7.17 -5.86
C LYS A 37 -6.96 6.55 -6.76
N SER A 38 -6.49 7.29 -7.76
CA SER A 38 -5.40 6.84 -8.63
C SER A 38 -4.11 6.65 -7.87
N TYR A 39 -3.85 7.48 -6.85
CA TYR A 39 -2.67 7.36 -6.00
C TYR A 39 -2.67 6.06 -5.19
N ILE A 40 -3.81 5.66 -4.61
CA ILE A 40 -3.95 4.36 -3.92
C ILE A 40 -3.60 3.20 -4.86
N ARG A 41 -4.12 3.21 -6.09
CA ARG A 41 -3.79 2.22 -7.12
C ARG A 41 -2.29 2.20 -7.42
N ASP A 42 -1.66 3.38 -7.55
CA ASP A 42 -0.24 3.50 -7.85
C ASP A 42 0.62 2.96 -6.69
N CYS A 43 0.22 3.18 -5.42
CA CYS A 43 0.86 2.57 -4.25
C CYS A 43 0.79 1.03 -4.30
N LEU A 44 -0.38 0.47 -4.63
CA LEU A 44 -0.54 -0.98 -4.79
C LEU A 44 0.36 -1.50 -5.92
N TRP A 45 0.36 -0.84 -7.07
CA TRP A 45 1.19 -1.23 -8.20
C TRP A 45 2.68 -1.23 -7.85
N TYR A 46 3.13 -0.21 -7.13
CA TYR A 46 4.51 -0.10 -6.69
C TYR A 46 4.93 -1.25 -5.76
N LEU A 47 4.10 -1.57 -4.76
CA LEU A 47 4.37 -2.68 -3.83
C LEU A 47 4.31 -4.06 -4.51
N LEU A 48 3.55 -4.18 -5.59
CA LEU A 48 3.45 -5.42 -6.39
C LEU A 48 4.52 -5.53 -7.48
N GLY A 49 5.57 -4.71 -7.43
CA GLY A 49 6.73 -4.80 -8.34
C GLY A 49 6.72 -3.81 -9.51
N GLY A 50 5.82 -2.83 -9.50
CA GLY A 50 5.87 -1.74 -10.46
C GLY A 50 7.14 -0.90 -10.33
N GLU A 51 7.78 -0.56 -11.46
CA GLU A 51 9.06 0.16 -11.46
C GLU A 51 8.95 1.64 -11.06
N LYS A 52 7.74 2.22 -11.13
CA LYS A 52 7.51 3.64 -10.91
C LYS A 52 7.06 3.91 -9.48
N VAL A 53 7.84 4.71 -8.77
CA VAL A 53 7.44 5.29 -7.48
C VAL A 53 6.14 6.11 -7.67
N PRO A 54 5.14 5.99 -6.78
CA PRO A 54 3.94 6.80 -6.83
C PRO A 54 4.27 8.30 -6.83
N LYS A 55 3.62 9.07 -7.71
CA LYS A 55 3.84 10.52 -7.80
C LYS A 55 3.43 11.19 -6.50
N GLU A 56 4.27 12.09 -5.99
CA GLU A 56 3.92 12.87 -4.80
C GLU A 56 2.67 13.73 -5.04
N ILE A 57 1.73 13.68 -4.09
CA ILE A 57 0.55 14.54 -4.00
C ILE A 57 0.59 15.33 -2.68
N PRO A 58 -0.15 16.44 -2.52
CA PRO A 58 -0.13 17.24 -1.28
C PRO A 58 -0.33 16.41 -0.01
N GLU A 59 -1.24 15.44 -0.04
CA GLU A 59 -1.58 14.57 1.07
C GLU A 59 -0.49 13.53 1.40
N SER A 60 0.31 13.13 0.40
CA SER A 60 1.37 12.14 0.58
C SER A 60 2.64 12.75 1.19
N LYS A 61 2.75 14.08 1.25
CA LYS A 61 3.94 14.76 1.76
C LYS A 61 4.26 14.34 3.19
N GLY A 62 5.50 13.87 3.38
CA GLY A 62 6.03 13.41 4.66
C GLY A 62 5.85 11.92 4.93
N TYR A 63 5.08 11.20 4.12
CA TYR A 63 5.12 9.74 4.12
C TYR A 63 6.35 9.26 3.35
N THR A 64 7.03 8.25 3.89
CA THR A 64 8.31 7.75 3.37
C THR A 64 8.30 6.25 3.11
N ASN A 65 7.37 5.50 3.69
CA ASN A 65 7.29 4.05 3.52
C ASN A 65 5.85 3.62 3.25
N LEU A 66 5.70 2.64 2.38
CA LEU A 66 4.46 1.91 2.15
C LEU A 66 4.58 0.48 2.66
N TYR A 67 3.46 -0.08 3.12
CA TYR A 67 3.33 -1.46 3.55
C TYR A 67 2.07 -2.08 2.94
N LEU A 68 2.18 -3.27 2.36
CA LEU A 68 1.06 -4.07 1.88
C LEU A 68 1.08 -5.43 2.55
N GLN A 69 0.06 -5.69 3.36
CA GLN A 69 -0.14 -6.99 3.99
C GLN A 69 -1.02 -7.87 3.09
N LEU A 70 -0.59 -9.11 2.90
CA LEU A 70 -1.17 -10.12 2.04
C LEU A 70 -1.41 -11.39 2.86
N GLU A 71 -2.51 -12.09 2.59
CA GLU A 71 -2.80 -13.40 3.14
C GLU A 71 -2.90 -14.44 2.02
N THR A 72 -2.26 -15.60 2.21
CA THR A 72 -2.34 -16.73 1.28
C THR A 72 -3.56 -17.60 1.56
N SER A 73 -3.89 -18.50 0.64
CA SER A 73 -4.92 -19.52 0.88
C SER A 73 -4.61 -20.49 2.04
N GLU A 74 -3.38 -20.49 2.53
CA GLU A 74 -2.93 -21.31 3.67
C GLU A 74 -2.96 -20.53 5.00
N ASN A 75 -3.50 -19.30 4.99
CA ASN A 75 -3.53 -18.34 6.10
C ASN A 75 -2.14 -17.83 6.52
N ASP A 76 -1.12 -17.97 5.66
CA ASP A 76 0.16 -17.30 5.88
C ASP A 76 0.02 -15.81 5.57
N ILE A 77 0.60 -14.98 6.43
CA ILE A 77 0.57 -13.53 6.29
C ILE A 77 1.97 -13.03 5.93
N TYR A 78 2.03 -12.22 4.88
CA TYR A 78 3.25 -11.56 4.43
C TYR A 78 3.03 -10.05 4.32
N THR A 79 4.01 -9.27 4.74
CA THR A 79 4.03 -7.81 4.55
C THR A 79 5.16 -7.42 3.62
N ILE A 80 4.79 -6.78 2.51
CA ILE A 80 5.73 -6.12 1.61
C ILE A 80 5.90 -4.68 2.09
N LYS A 81 7.14 -4.25 2.29
CA LYS A 81 7.49 -2.87 2.59
C LYS A 81 8.30 -2.29 1.45
N HIS A 82 7.96 -1.07 1.04
CA HIS A 82 8.78 -0.32 0.08
C HIS A 82 8.91 1.15 0.49
N SER A 83 10.13 1.66 0.46
CA SER A 83 10.41 3.09 0.62
C SER A 83 9.91 3.89 -0.59
N LEU A 84 9.21 4.99 -0.35
CA LEU A 84 8.83 6.00 -1.36
C LEU A 84 10.01 6.87 -1.80
N LEU A 85 11.15 6.78 -1.11
CA LEU A 85 12.40 7.45 -1.47
C LEU A 85 13.26 6.58 -2.42
N GLY A 86 12.70 5.47 -2.90
CA GLY A 86 13.43 4.44 -3.66
C GLY A 86 14.13 3.43 -2.76
N GLY A 87 14.75 2.43 -3.38
CA GLY A 87 15.41 1.30 -2.71
C GLY A 87 14.86 -0.05 -3.16
N VAL A 88 15.23 -1.10 -2.44
CA VAL A 88 14.74 -2.47 -2.68
C VAL A 88 13.55 -2.74 -1.76
N ALA A 89 12.53 -3.42 -2.27
CA ALA A 89 11.41 -3.87 -1.45
C ALA A 89 11.86 -4.95 -0.46
N GLU A 90 11.32 -4.91 0.75
CA GLU A 90 11.58 -5.87 1.81
C GLU A 90 10.29 -6.68 2.06
N ILE A 91 10.42 -7.98 2.33
CA ILE A 91 9.29 -8.87 2.65
C ILE A 91 9.50 -9.46 4.03
N PHE A 92 8.45 -9.44 4.85
CA PHE A 92 8.45 -9.98 6.21
C PHE A 92 7.24 -10.90 6.40
N ASN A 93 7.33 -11.79 7.38
CA ASN A 93 6.18 -12.56 7.86
C ASN A 93 5.37 -11.70 8.84
N GLY A 94 4.05 -11.72 8.72
CA GLY A 94 3.09 -10.91 9.51
C GLY A 94 2.66 -9.63 8.81
#